data_AF-A0A1G0SUM8-F1
#
_entry.id   AF-A0A1G0SUM8-F1
#
_cell.length_a   1.000
_cell.length_b   1.000
_cell.length_c   1.000
_cell.angle_alpha   90.00
_cell.angle_beta   90.00
_cell.angle_gamma   90.00
#
_symmetry.space_group_name_H-M   'P 1'
#
loop_
_entity.id
_entity.type
_entity.pdbx_description
1 polymer ?
#
loop_
_entity_poly.entity_id
_entity_poly.type
_entity_poly.pdbx_seq_one_letter_code
_entity_poly.pdbx_strand_id
1 'polypeptide(L)'
;NLNEEFSVTVYYQGIPLATGLGSFVFDTHNGQPSIWTLSEPYGASDWWPCKDTPADKADSADIWLTCNSDFIAVSNGSLIETVDNRNGTFTYKWKSSYPIANYLISLAISEYTVYQQYFNYSSNDLMPVIHYIYPEIFPNIKEQLDKTISMLEIFSDRFGLYPFIREKYGHASFGRGGMEHQTISSMGIFMDGVISHELAHQWFGDKVTCKDWKHIWLNEGFATFSEGVYIEATSGKNAYNSFIDFQMSRSKTAKGSIYVQNINSVSEIFNGARSYSKGAVVLHMLRGITGDSLFFRILKNYLNDSELEYDVATTEDFQRIAETIYGSSLDYFFQEWIYGENYPHYNVKWDYTEQNNNLYEIDLNIDQADNTFPRFFIMPVQIKISTTITDTIITLFNDQQNQPFKFYVEGKPTNFIFDPNNYILNDAFIDDPHDLTIPENFNLEQNYPNPFNNSTTIIFQAKNRERVILKVFDVLGNEVAVIFNEEVDAGEYEVAFDASGFGSGIYFYRMYAGDFINTKKLVLLK
;
A
#
# COMPACT_ATOMS: atom_id res chain seq x y z
N ASN A 1 -11.58 24.17 -38.75
CA ASN A 1 -10.65 23.38 -39.59
C ASN A 1 -10.01 22.33 -38.70
N LEU A 2 -10.10 21.06 -39.09
CA LEU A 2 -9.41 19.96 -38.41
C LEU A 2 -8.01 19.83 -39.03
N ASN A 3 -6.97 19.62 -38.22
CA ASN A 3 -5.57 19.46 -38.64
C ASN A 3 -4.88 20.72 -39.21
N GLU A 4 -5.34 21.92 -38.86
CA GLU A 4 -4.59 23.15 -39.12
C GLU A 4 -3.77 23.53 -37.88
N GLU A 5 -2.46 23.71 -38.07
CA GLU A 5 -1.57 24.27 -37.05
C GLU A 5 -1.70 25.80 -37.03
N PHE A 6 -1.80 26.37 -35.84
CA PHE A 6 -1.79 27.81 -35.65
C PHE A 6 -1.06 28.15 -34.35
N SER A 7 -0.54 29.37 -34.27
CA SER A 7 0.13 29.88 -33.08
C SER A 7 -0.76 30.92 -32.40
N VAL A 8 -0.84 30.84 -31.07
CA VAL A 8 -1.48 31.85 -30.23
C VAL A 8 -0.45 32.43 -29.29
N THR A 9 -0.42 33.75 -29.18
CA THR A 9 0.36 34.43 -28.15
C THR A 9 -0.60 35.22 -27.29
N VAL A 10 -0.64 34.90 -26.00
CA VAL A 10 -1.49 35.59 -25.03
C VAL A 10 -0.62 36.34 -24.05
N TYR A 11 -0.87 37.64 -23.93
CA TYR A 11 -0.27 38.48 -22.89
C TYR A 11 -1.33 38.76 -21.84
N TYR A 12 -1.01 38.47 -20.58
CA TYR A 12 -1.89 38.72 -19.46
C TYR A 12 -1.07 39.14 -18.24
N GLN A 13 -1.72 39.84 -17.31
CA GLN A 13 -1.13 40.26 -16.04
C GLN A 13 -2.24 40.34 -15.00
N GLY A 14 -1.89 40.16 -13.73
CA GLY A 14 -2.85 40.23 -12.63
C GLY A 14 -2.28 39.63 -11.36
N ILE A 15 -3.13 39.60 -10.33
CA ILE A 15 -2.89 38.83 -9.12
C ILE A 15 -3.82 37.61 -9.26
N PRO A 16 -3.28 36.41 -9.53
CA PRO A 16 -4.10 35.20 -9.60
C PRO A 16 -4.93 35.03 -8.33
N LEU A 17 -6.17 34.56 -8.48
CA LEU A 17 -6.97 34.19 -7.32
C LEU A 17 -6.47 32.84 -6.82
N ALA A 18 -6.29 32.70 -5.51
CA ALA A 18 -6.08 31.40 -4.92
C ALA A 18 -7.43 30.65 -4.89
N THR A 19 -7.68 29.80 -5.88
CA THR A 19 -8.86 28.92 -5.90
C THR A 19 -8.48 27.49 -5.54
N GLY A 20 -9.49 26.65 -5.26
CA GLY A 20 -9.30 25.24 -4.94
C GLY A 20 -8.31 25.03 -3.79
N LEU A 21 -7.17 24.41 -4.10
CA LEU A 21 -6.10 24.05 -3.15
C LEU A 21 -4.95 25.06 -3.09
N GLY A 22 -5.03 26.17 -3.84
CA GLY A 22 -4.00 27.22 -3.86
C GLY A 22 -3.77 27.80 -5.25
N SER A 23 -3.82 27.00 -6.32
CA SER A 23 -3.54 27.36 -7.73
C SER A 23 -2.21 28.10 -7.95
N PHE A 24 -2.15 29.40 -7.64
CA PHE A 24 -0.94 30.22 -7.57
C PHE A 24 -0.98 31.06 -6.29
N VAL A 25 0.01 30.89 -5.41
CA VAL A 25 0.02 31.47 -4.07
C VAL A 25 1.23 32.35 -3.86
N PHE A 26 1.00 33.56 -3.33
CA PHE A 26 2.02 34.41 -2.71
C PHE A 26 1.89 34.28 -1.19
N ASP A 27 2.91 33.74 -0.54
CA ASP A 27 2.94 33.44 0.88
C ASP A 27 4.26 33.89 1.52
N THR A 28 4.44 33.57 2.80
CA THR A 28 5.69 33.69 3.52
C THR A 28 6.04 32.39 4.24
N HIS A 29 7.31 32.00 4.21
CA HIS A 29 7.84 30.91 5.02
C HIS A 29 8.96 31.46 5.90
N ASN A 30 8.83 31.27 7.23
CA ASN A 30 9.80 31.77 8.21
C ASN A 30 10.15 33.26 8.05
N GLY A 31 9.14 34.07 7.71
CA GLY A 31 9.29 35.52 7.50
C GLY A 31 9.86 35.92 6.14
N GLN A 32 10.20 34.98 5.26
CA GLN A 32 10.68 35.24 3.90
C GLN A 32 9.58 35.00 2.86
N PRO A 33 9.55 35.75 1.74
CA PRO A 33 8.60 35.50 0.66
C PRO A 33 8.73 34.09 0.09
N SER A 34 7.60 33.43 -0.13
CA SER A 34 7.49 32.14 -0.81
C SER A 34 6.37 32.20 -1.83
N ILE A 35 6.64 31.82 -3.07
CA ILE A 35 5.66 31.78 -4.16
C ILE A 35 5.62 30.35 -4.67
N TRP A 36 4.43 29.79 -4.83
CA TRP A 36 4.30 28.41 -5.31
C TRP A 36 2.97 28.17 -6.04
N THR A 37 2.93 27.15 -6.89
CA THR A 37 1.71 26.69 -7.57
C THR A 37 1.24 25.33 -7.04
N LEU A 38 -0.06 25.09 -7.15
CA LEU A 38 -0.70 23.78 -6.96
C LEU A 38 -1.97 23.79 -7.82
N SER A 39 -1.84 23.28 -9.06
CA SER A 39 -2.84 23.45 -10.10
C SER A 39 -3.82 22.27 -10.21
N GLU A 40 -3.59 21.15 -9.52
CA GLU A 40 -4.53 20.04 -9.55
C GLU A 40 -5.81 20.36 -8.75
N PRO A 41 -7.03 20.07 -9.24
CA PRO A 41 -7.37 19.50 -10.55
C PRO A 41 -7.72 20.53 -11.64
N TYR A 42 -7.97 21.80 -11.29
CA TYR A 42 -8.46 22.83 -12.22
C TYR A 42 -7.87 24.22 -11.95
N GLY A 43 -6.71 24.28 -11.29
CA GLY A 43 -6.05 25.52 -10.90
C GLY A 43 -5.08 26.07 -11.95
N ALA A 44 -4.82 25.35 -13.05
CA ALA A 44 -3.88 25.83 -14.07
C ALA A 44 -4.48 27.06 -14.79
N SER A 45 -5.76 26.99 -15.16
CA SER A 45 -6.47 28.08 -15.84
C SER A 45 -6.63 29.36 -15.00
N ASP A 46 -6.44 29.29 -13.68
CA ASP A 46 -6.51 30.46 -12.79
C ASP A 46 -5.35 31.44 -12.97
N TRP A 47 -4.20 30.96 -13.47
CA TRP A 47 -2.99 31.76 -13.57
C TRP A 47 -2.31 31.72 -14.93
N TRP A 48 -2.74 30.86 -15.86
CA TRP A 48 -2.30 30.94 -17.26
C TRP A 48 -3.34 30.38 -18.26
N PRO A 49 -3.44 30.95 -19.48
CA PRO A 49 -4.34 30.46 -20.51
C PRO A 49 -3.97 29.05 -20.97
N CYS A 50 -4.81 28.08 -20.62
CA CYS A 50 -4.65 26.68 -21.00
C CYS A 50 -6.02 26.00 -21.14
N LYS A 51 -6.05 24.81 -21.73
CA LYS A 51 -7.19 23.91 -21.62
C LYS A 51 -6.97 23.01 -20.42
N ASP A 52 -7.69 23.30 -19.36
CA ASP A 52 -7.44 22.75 -18.03
C ASP A 52 -8.06 21.35 -17.86
N THR A 53 -7.46 20.39 -18.53
CA THR A 53 -7.83 18.96 -18.46
C THR A 53 -6.58 18.11 -18.46
N PRO A 54 -6.53 16.98 -17.73
CA PRO A 54 -5.39 16.06 -17.75
C PRO A 54 -4.97 15.60 -19.14
N ALA A 55 -5.95 15.39 -20.03
CA ALA A 55 -5.73 14.93 -21.41
C ALA A 55 -5.07 15.95 -22.33
N ASP A 56 -4.95 17.21 -21.94
CA ASP A 56 -4.33 18.24 -22.77
C ASP A 56 -2.86 18.40 -22.42
N LYS A 57 -2.04 17.46 -22.88
CA LYS A 57 -0.59 17.50 -22.68
C LYS A 57 0.07 18.31 -23.78
N ALA A 58 0.84 19.33 -23.40
CA ALA A 58 1.76 19.98 -24.31
C ALA A 58 2.90 18.99 -24.63
N ASP A 59 3.43 19.01 -25.85
CA ASP A 59 4.57 18.15 -26.24
C ASP A 59 5.87 18.51 -25.52
N SER A 60 5.98 19.76 -25.07
CA SER A 60 7.10 20.36 -24.37
C SER A 60 6.68 21.68 -23.70
N ALA A 61 7.50 22.20 -22.79
CA ALA A 61 7.28 23.48 -22.12
C ALA A 61 8.59 24.24 -21.89
N ASP A 62 8.63 25.50 -22.31
CA ASP A 62 9.66 26.47 -21.92
C ASP A 62 9.09 27.42 -20.86
N ILE A 63 9.70 27.46 -19.68
CA ILE A 63 9.16 28.16 -18.51
C ILE A 63 10.21 29.14 -17.98
N TRP A 64 9.95 30.44 -18.17
CA TRP A 64 10.91 31.49 -17.84
C TRP A 64 10.40 32.33 -16.67
N LEU A 65 11.08 32.21 -15.53
CA LEU A 65 10.66 32.83 -14.28
C LEU A 65 11.61 33.97 -13.94
N THR A 66 11.08 35.18 -13.77
CA THR A 66 11.88 36.35 -13.37
C THR A 66 11.52 36.77 -11.95
N CYS A 67 12.51 36.81 -11.06
CA CYS A 67 12.34 37.20 -9.66
C CYS A 67 13.51 38.06 -9.17
N ASN A 68 13.41 38.61 -7.96
CA ASN A 68 14.54 39.29 -7.33
C ASN A 68 15.76 38.34 -7.25
N SER A 69 16.97 38.86 -7.42
CA SER A 69 18.23 38.12 -7.34
C SER A 69 18.48 37.43 -6.00
N ASP A 70 17.75 37.80 -4.95
CA ASP A 70 17.80 37.16 -3.63
C ASP A 70 17.08 35.78 -3.61
N PHE A 71 16.29 35.46 -4.63
CA PHE A 71 15.51 34.22 -4.71
C PHE A 71 15.97 33.27 -5.82
N ILE A 72 15.65 31.99 -5.64
CA ILE A 72 15.81 30.94 -6.64
C ILE A 72 14.42 30.56 -7.16
N ALA A 73 14.23 30.63 -8.48
CA ALA A 73 13.00 30.19 -9.13
C ALA A 73 13.19 28.81 -9.77
N VAL A 74 12.32 27.88 -9.39
CA VAL A 74 12.38 26.46 -9.73
C VAL A 74 11.17 26.08 -10.58
N SER A 75 11.39 25.23 -11.58
CA SER A 75 10.34 24.71 -12.45
C SER A 75 10.71 23.33 -13.04
N ASN A 76 9.87 22.83 -13.94
CA ASN A 76 9.99 21.51 -14.56
C ASN A 76 11.19 21.42 -15.52
N GLY A 77 11.64 20.20 -15.76
CA GLY A 77 12.72 19.87 -16.69
C GLY A 77 14.09 20.42 -16.28
N SER A 78 14.91 20.75 -17.27
CA SER A 78 16.30 21.17 -17.06
C SER A 78 16.43 22.70 -17.01
N LEU A 79 17.28 23.20 -16.11
CA LEU A 79 17.68 24.61 -16.11
C LEU A 79 18.66 24.83 -17.26
N ILE A 80 18.26 25.62 -18.25
CA ILE A 80 19.06 25.91 -19.44
C ILE A 80 19.99 27.08 -19.18
N GLU A 81 19.49 28.13 -18.54
CA GLU A 81 20.23 29.37 -18.32
C GLU A 81 19.64 30.14 -17.13
N THR A 82 20.50 30.80 -16.35
CA THR A 82 20.11 31.88 -15.43
C THR A 82 20.68 33.20 -15.97
N VAL A 83 19.81 34.16 -16.27
CA VAL A 83 20.16 35.46 -16.84
C VAL A 83 20.16 36.52 -15.75
N ASP A 84 21.30 37.21 -15.57
CA ASP A 84 21.36 38.46 -14.80
C ASP A 84 20.88 39.63 -15.66
N ASN A 85 19.71 40.17 -15.30
CA ASN A 85 19.08 41.26 -16.04
C ASN A 85 19.70 42.65 -15.74
N ARG A 86 20.72 42.71 -14.86
CA ARG A 86 21.45 43.92 -14.47
C ARG A 86 20.56 45.00 -13.83
N ASN A 87 19.43 44.59 -13.26
CA ASN A 87 18.44 45.46 -12.62
C ASN A 87 17.99 44.91 -11.25
N GLY A 88 18.75 44.00 -10.64
CA GLY A 88 18.40 43.34 -9.37
C GLY A 88 17.43 42.16 -9.52
N THR A 89 17.23 41.65 -10.73
CA THR A 89 16.43 40.44 -10.99
C THR A 89 17.21 39.41 -11.79
N PHE A 90 16.90 38.14 -11.56
CA PHE A 90 17.36 37.02 -12.38
C PHE A 90 16.19 36.39 -13.14
N THR A 91 16.43 35.95 -14.37
CA THR A 91 15.51 35.12 -15.14
C THR A 91 16.05 33.69 -15.23
N TYR A 92 15.33 32.73 -14.66
CA TYR A 92 15.63 31.30 -14.74
C TYR A 92 14.86 30.70 -15.92
N LYS A 93 15.58 30.18 -16.91
CA LYS A 93 15.01 29.56 -18.11
C LYS A 93 15.01 28.04 -17.98
N TRP A 94 13.86 27.49 -17.67
CA TRP A 94 13.62 26.05 -17.57
C TRP A 94 13.03 25.51 -18.87
N LYS A 95 13.33 24.24 -19.17
CA LYS A 95 12.78 23.53 -20.32
C LYS A 95 12.46 22.08 -19.97
N SER A 96 11.21 21.67 -20.20
CA SER A 96 10.84 20.26 -20.31
C SER A 96 10.60 19.90 -21.78
N SER A 97 11.20 18.79 -22.20
CA SER A 97 11.18 18.22 -23.56
C SER A 97 10.38 16.91 -23.61
N TYR A 98 9.64 16.59 -22.56
CA TYR A 98 8.68 15.51 -22.52
C TYR A 98 7.25 16.07 -22.49
N PRO A 99 6.26 15.32 -23.00
CA PRO A 99 4.88 15.73 -22.88
C PRO A 99 4.47 15.95 -21.43
N ILE A 100 3.74 17.03 -21.14
CA ILE A 100 3.40 17.47 -19.79
C ILE A 100 1.97 17.99 -19.72
N ALA A 101 1.21 17.53 -18.73
CA ALA A 101 -0.14 18.02 -18.48
C ALA A 101 -0.11 19.41 -17.82
N ASN A 102 -1.08 20.27 -18.14
CA ASN A 102 -1.09 21.65 -17.66
C ASN A 102 -1.09 21.78 -16.12
N TYR A 103 -1.69 20.84 -15.39
CA TYR A 103 -1.70 20.85 -13.93
C TYR A 103 -0.34 20.49 -13.29
N LEU A 104 0.56 19.84 -14.04
CA LEU A 104 1.88 19.41 -13.60
C LEU A 104 2.95 20.50 -13.74
N ILE A 105 2.62 21.64 -14.33
CA ILE A 105 3.53 22.79 -14.42
C ILE A 105 3.74 23.39 -13.02
N SER A 106 5.00 23.42 -12.61
CA SER A 106 5.46 23.93 -11.32
C SER A 106 6.08 25.31 -11.46
N LEU A 107 5.74 26.19 -10.52
CA LEU A 107 6.50 27.37 -10.20
C LEU A 107 6.70 27.37 -8.69
N ALA A 108 7.96 27.44 -8.24
CA ALA A 108 8.31 27.60 -6.84
C ALA A 108 9.46 28.62 -6.71
N ILE A 109 9.29 29.65 -5.88
CA ILE A 109 10.24 30.75 -5.71
C ILE A 109 10.38 31.08 -4.23
N SER A 110 11.59 30.97 -3.71
CA SER A 110 11.93 31.35 -2.33
C SER A 110 13.45 31.53 -2.21
N GLU A 111 13.91 31.88 -1.02
CA GLU A 111 15.26 31.56 -0.59
C GLU A 111 15.36 30.04 -0.41
N TYR A 112 16.21 29.38 -1.18
CA TYR A 112 16.42 27.92 -1.13
C TYR A 112 17.88 27.58 -0.88
N THR A 113 18.11 26.57 -0.05
CA THR A 113 19.34 25.78 -0.05
C THR A 113 19.23 24.74 -1.17
N VAL A 114 20.20 24.74 -2.08
CA VAL A 114 20.27 23.76 -3.16
C VAL A 114 21.12 22.56 -2.74
N TYR A 115 20.53 21.38 -2.76
CA TYR A 115 21.22 20.11 -2.50
C TYR A 115 21.12 19.19 -3.71
N GLN A 116 22.26 18.89 -4.33
CA GLN A 116 22.33 18.10 -5.54
C GLN A 116 22.98 16.74 -5.29
N GLN A 117 22.32 15.70 -5.79
CA GLN A 117 22.75 14.31 -5.86
C GLN A 117 22.70 13.83 -7.31
N TYR A 118 23.08 12.58 -7.54
CA TYR A 118 23.01 11.95 -8.86
C TYR A 118 22.43 10.56 -8.75
N PHE A 119 21.49 10.24 -9.64
CA PHE A 119 20.99 8.90 -9.86
C PHE A 119 21.82 8.21 -10.94
N ASN A 120 22.49 7.13 -10.57
CA ASN A 120 23.30 6.33 -11.49
C ASN A 120 22.45 5.19 -12.07
N TYR A 121 22.03 5.33 -13.32
CA TYR A 121 21.12 4.37 -13.97
C TYR A 121 21.83 3.42 -14.93
N SER A 122 23.12 3.63 -15.16
CA SER A 122 23.99 2.79 -16.01
C SER A 122 25.43 3.05 -15.61
N SER A 123 26.35 2.11 -15.85
CA SER A 123 27.76 2.24 -15.46
C SER A 123 28.43 3.57 -15.86
N ASN A 124 27.92 4.26 -16.88
CA ASN A 124 28.49 5.52 -17.38
C ASN A 124 27.50 6.70 -17.38
N ASP A 125 26.25 6.50 -16.96
CA ASP A 125 25.20 7.51 -17.12
C ASP A 125 24.63 7.95 -15.77
N LEU A 126 24.49 9.28 -15.62
CA LEU A 126 23.99 9.93 -14.42
C LEU A 126 22.85 10.88 -14.79
N MET A 127 21.81 10.91 -13.96
CA MET A 127 20.79 11.95 -13.97
C MET A 127 20.92 12.82 -12.71
N PRO A 128 20.88 14.16 -12.81
CA PRO A 128 20.89 15.00 -11.63
C PRO A 128 19.59 14.85 -10.81
N VAL A 129 19.74 14.79 -9.49
CA VAL A 129 18.65 14.85 -8.52
C VAL A 129 18.84 16.10 -7.66
N ILE A 130 18.01 17.13 -7.85
CA ILE A 130 18.24 18.47 -7.29
C ILE A 130 17.10 18.88 -6.36
N HIS A 131 17.44 19.10 -5.10
CA HIS A 131 16.52 19.52 -4.05
C HIS A 131 16.68 21.01 -3.76
N TYR A 132 15.58 21.76 -3.79
CA TYR A 132 15.49 23.19 -3.47
C TYR A 132 14.70 23.35 -2.18
N ILE A 133 15.40 23.49 -1.06
CA ILE A 133 14.83 23.29 0.27
C ILE A 133 14.91 24.56 1.10
N TYR A 134 13.87 24.85 1.89
CA TYR A 134 13.93 25.98 2.82
C TYR A 134 15.16 25.85 3.76
N PRO A 135 16.01 26.88 3.89
CA PRO A 135 17.32 26.74 4.53
C PRO A 135 17.29 26.18 5.96
N GLU A 136 16.28 26.52 6.74
CA GLU A 136 16.11 26.16 8.14
C GLU A 136 15.66 24.71 8.35
N ILE A 137 14.97 24.10 7.39
CA ILE A 137 14.54 22.69 7.49
C ILE A 137 15.59 21.74 6.93
N PHE A 138 16.41 22.20 5.97
CA PHE A 138 17.38 21.37 5.25
C PHE A 138 18.25 20.49 6.17
N PRO A 139 18.87 21.00 7.25
CA PRO A 139 19.70 20.16 8.12
C PRO A 139 18.95 18.97 8.75
N ASN A 140 17.64 19.11 8.98
CA ASN A 140 16.83 18.12 9.66
C ASN A 140 16.24 17.06 8.72
N ILE A 141 16.15 17.36 7.42
CA ILE A 141 15.53 16.47 6.43
C ILE A 141 16.52 15.87 5.43
N LYS A 142 17.81 16.21 5.54
CA LYS A 142 18.82 15.77 4.57
C LYS A 142 18.86 14.24 4.44
N GLU A 143 18.75 13.50 5.55
CA GLU A 143 18.76 12.04 5.53
C GLU A 143 17.58 11.47 4.72
N GLN A 144 16.40 12.08 4.81
CA GLN A 144 15.23 11.71 4.02
C GLN A 144 15.42 12.03 2.53
N LEU A 145 16.06 13.16 2.20
CA LEU A 145 16.42 13.51 0.82
C LEU A 145 17.46 12.56 0.22
N ASP A 146 18.36 12.00 1.03
CA ASP A 146 19.36 11.02 0.59
C ASP A 146 18.68 9.71 0.13
N LYS A 147 17.54 9.34 0.74
CA LYS A 147 16.76 8.13 0.37
C LYS A 147 16.07 8.24 -1.00
N THR A 148 15.97 9.43 -1.57
CA THR A 148 15.37 9.60 -2.91
C THR A 148 16.09 8.77 -3.97
N ILE A 149 17.41 8.59 -3.85
CA ILE A 149 18.19 7.78 -4.79
C ILE A 149 17.77 6.30 -4.71
N SER A 150 17.62 5.74 -3.51
CA SER A 150 17.20 4.34 -3.37
C SER A 150 15.76 4.13 -3.84
N MET A 151 14.87 5.11 -3.64
CA MET A 151 13.51 5.05 -4.18
C MET A 151 13.50 5.06 -5.72
N LEU A 152 14.34 5.89 -6.35
CA LEU A 152 14.52 5.91 -7.81
C LEU A 152 15.02 4.55 -8.33
N GLU A 153 15.98 3.92 -7.64
CA GLU A 153 16.49 2.60 -7.98
C GLU A 153 15.40 1.52 -7.88
N ILE A 154 14.68 1.48 -6.76
CA ILE A 154 13.62 0.49 -6.48
C ILE A 154 12.49 0.63 -7.51
N PHE A 155 12.01 1.84 -7.76
CA PHE A 155 10.94 2.06 -8.73
C PHE A 155 11.41 1.85 -10.16
N SER A 156 12.65 2.20 -10.51
CA SER A 156 13.20 1.91 -11.83
C SER A 156 13.26 0.40 -12.11
N ASP A 157 13.63 -0.39 -11.11
CA ASP A 157 13.63 -1.86 -11.23
C ASP A 157 12.22 -2.43 -11.37
N ARG A 158 11.25 -1.94 -10.58
CA ARG A 158 9.88 -2.46 -10.56
C ARG A 158 9.00 -1.99 -11.70
N PHE A 159 9.14 -0.75 -12.14
CA PHE A 159 8.25 -0.08 -13.10
C PHE A 159 8.91 0.19 -14.46
N GLY A 160 10.23 0.07 -14.54
CA GLY A 160 11.03 0.48 -15.69
C GLY A 160 11.76 1.79 -15.41
N LEU A 161 12.80 2.09 -16.19
CA LEU A 161 13.67 3.26 -15.98
C LEU A 161 12.87 4.55 -15.78
N TYR A 162 13.35 5.42 -14.87
CA TYR A 162 12.75 6.73 -14.60
C TYR A 162 12.35 7.48 -15.89
N PRO A 163 11.09 7.93 -16.05
CA PRO A 163 10.58 8.35 -17.37
C PRO A 163 11.20 9.62 -17.92
N PHE A 164 11.70 10.50 -17.06
CA PHE A 164 12.24 11.80 -17.46
C PHE A 164 13.78 11.82 -17.41
N ILE A 165 14.43 10.69 -17.70
CA ILE A 165 15.86 10.45 -17.50
C ILE A 165 16.81 11.45 -18.21
N ARG A 166 16.32 12.14 -19.24
CA ARG A 166 17.07 13.16 -19.99
C ARG A 166 17.08 14.53 -19.32
N GLU A 167 16.34 14.68 -18.22
CA GLU A 167 16.17 15.94 -17.50
C GLU A 167 16.75 15.81 -16.08
N LYS A 168 15.88 15.85 -15.06
CA LYS A 168 16.23 15.73 -13.65
C LYS A 168 15.07 15.09 -12.87
N TYR A 169 15.32 14.82 -11.60
CA TYR A 169 14.28 14.74 -10.58
C TYR A 169 14.67 15.58 -9.37
N GLY A 170 13.78 15.74 -8.39
CA GLY A 170 14.10 16.29 -7.08
C GLY A 170 12.88 16.93 -6.43
N HIS A 171 13.12 17.76 -5.42
CA HIS A 171 12.04 18.41 -4.67
C HIS A 171 12.18 19.92 -4.64
N ALA A 172 11.06 20.63 -4.61
CA ALA A 172 11.01 22.05 -4.25
C ALA A 172 10.16 22.22 -2.98
N SER A 173 10.70 22.83 -1.93
CA SER A 173 9.90 23.10 -0.73
C SER A 173 8.80 24.12 -1.00
N PHE A 174 7.57 23.82 -0.57
CA PHE A 174 6.40 24.71 -0.73
C PHE A 174 5.43 24.62 0.46
N GLY A 175 4.27 25.27 0.35
CA GLY A 175 3.39 25.57 1.49
C GLY A 175 2.74 24.39 2.23
N ARG A 176 2.52 23.21 1.61
CA ARG A 176 1.76 22.11 2.26
C ARG A 176 1.85 20.75 1.54
N GLY A 177 1.79 19.64 2.28
CA GLY A 177 1.57 18.30 1.69
C GLY A 177 2.65 17.86 0.70
N GLY A 178 2.25 17.25 -0.40
CA GLY A 178 3.04 16.92 -1.58
C GLY A 178 2.23 17.21 -2.85
N MET A 179 2.92 17.41 -3.96
CA MET A 179 2.33 17.58 -5.30
C MET A 179 3.36 17.09 -6.33
N GLU A 180 2.93 16.22 -7.23
CA GLU A 180 3.79 15.41 -8.08
C GLU A 180 4.38 16.14 -9.30
N HIS A 181 4.41 17.48 -9.30
CA HIS A 181 4.80 18.25 -10.47
C HIS A 181 6.00 17.65 -11.22
N GLN A 182 5.81 17.36 -12.51
CA GLN A 182 6.72 16.56 -13.32
C GLN A 182 8.17 17.00 -13.19
N THR A 183 9.08 16.06 -12.84
CA THR A 183 10.52 16.26 -12.60
C THR A 183 10.91 17.09 -11.36
N ILE A 184 9.95 17.61 -10.59
CA ILE A 184 10.20 18.43 -9.40
C ILE A 184 9.01 18.41 -8.43
N SER A 185 8.88 17.34 -7.65
CA SER A 185 7.77 17.25 -6.71
C SER A 185 7.84 18.38 -5.68
N SER A 186 6.73 19.08 -5.50
CA SER A 186 6.64 20.18 -4.54
C SER A 186 6.27 19.62 -3.16
N MET A 187 7.08 19.91 -2.14
CA MET A 187 7.04 19.19 -0.86
C MET A 187 6.90 20.14 0.33
N GLY A 188 5.84 19.97 1.10
CA GLY A 188 5.68 20.55 2.44
C GLY A 188 5.98 19.53 3.56
N ILE A 189 6.00 18.23 3.24
CA ILE A 189 6.27 17.13 4.16
C ILE A 189 7.32 16.20 3.54
N PHE A 190 8.37 15.86 4.29
CA PHE A 190 9.49 15.03 3.81
C PHE A 190 9.56 13.67 4.53
N MET A 191 8.42 13.05 4.79
CA MET A 191 8.38 11.67 5.29
C MET A 191 8.63 10.70 4.13
N ASP A 192 9.31 9.58 4.40
CA ASP A 192 9.64 8.56 3.38
C ASP A 192 8.43 8.16 2.52
N GLY A 193 7.26 7.94 3.15
CA GLY A 193 6.01 7.62 2.46
C GLY A 193 5.61 8.69 1.44
N VAL A 194 5.61 9.96 1.84
CA VAL A 194 5.25 11.09 0.95
C VAL A 194 6.26 11.23 -0.18
N ILE A 195 7.57 11.17 0.11
CA ILE A 195 8.61 11.25 -0.93
C ILE A 195 8.43 10.11 -1.95
N SER A 196 8.16 8.89 -1.47
CA SER A 196 7.93 7.74 -2.36
C SER A 196 6.61 7.85 -3.15
N HIS A 197 5.55 8.42 -2.57
CA HIS A 197 4.28 8.68 -3.25
C HIS A 197 4.48 9.67 -4.40
N GLU A 198 5.07 10.84 -4.11
CA GLU A 198 5.30 11.87 -5.13
C GLU A 198 6.29 11.44 -6.22
N LEU A 199 7.27 10.60 -5.88
CA LEU A 199 8.18 10.04 -6.87
C LEU A 199 7.49 8.97 -7.74
N ALA A 200 6.60 8.16 -7.18
CA ALA A 200 5.88 7.13 -7.94
C ALA A 200 5.01 7.74 -9.04
N HIS A 201 4.46 8.93 -8.79
CA HIS A 201 3.68 9.68 -9.77
C HIS A 201 4.43 9.99 -11.08
N GLN A 202 5.76 10.05 -11.03
CA GLN A 202 6.58 10.26 -12.21
C GLN A 202 6.35 9.15 -13.26
N TRP A 203 6.01 7.94 -12.83
CA TRP A 203 5.50 6.86 -13.69
C TRP A 203 3.97 6.91 -13.82
N PHE A 204 3.26 7.04 -12.70
CA PHE A 204 1.80 6.93 -12.63
C PHE A 204 1.13 8.28 -12.32
N GLY A 205 0.77 9.03 -13.35
CA GLY A 205 0.27 10.41 -13.23
C GLY A 205 0.97 11.35 -14.19
N ASP A 206 2.29 11.23 -14.33
CA ASP A 206 3.06 12.11 -15.21
C ASP A 206 3.38 11.44 -16.55
N LYS A 207 4.05 10.28 -16.54
CA LYS A 207 4.32 9.52 -17.78
C LYS A 207 3.01 9.03 -18.37
N VAL A 208 2.18 8.35 -17.60
CA VAL A 208 0.83 7.95 -18.02
C VAL A 208 -0.16 8.63 -17.08
N THR A 209 -0.82 9.67 -17.58
CA THR A 209 -1.77 10.48 -16.80
C THR A 209 -3.17 9.88 -16.88
N CYS A 210 -4.03 10.04 -15.87
CA CYS A 210 -5.45 9.72 -16.05
C CYS A 210 -6.07 10.60 -17.17
N LYS A 211 -6.93 10.03 -18.02
CA LYS A 211 -7.59 10.75 -19.13
C LYS A 211 -8.46 11.92 -18.66
N ASP A 212 -9.19 11.68 -17.58
CA ASP A 212 -9.94 12.68 -16.86
C ASP A 212 -10.01 12.30 -15.38
N TRP A 213 -10.53 13.21 -14.56
CA TRP A 213 -10.57 13.03 -13.12
C TRP A 213 -11.51 11.91 -12.64
N LYS A 214 -12.26 11.25 -13.54
CA LYS A 214 -13.00 10.03 -13.19
C LYS A 214 -12.07 8.85 -12.94
N HIS A 215 -10.93 8.86 -13.61
CA HIS A 215 -9.91 7.82 -13.54
C HIS A 215 -8.74 8.18 -12.61
N ILE A 216 -8.89 9.18 -11.72
CA ILE A 216 -7.81 9.67 -10.83
C ILE A 216 -7.15 8.58 -9.99
N TRP A 217 -7.84 7.47 -9.71
CA TRP A 217 -7.24 6.32 -9.01
C TRP A 217 -6.06 5.69 -9.76
N LEU A 218 -5.97 5.86 -11.09
CA LEU A 218 -4.82 5.44 -11.88
C LEU A 218 -3.54 6.22 -11.52
N ASN A 219 -3.69 7.45 -11.02
CA ASN A 219 -2.60 8.23 -10.47
C ASN A 219 -2.43 7.86 -8.99
N GLU A 220 -3.46 8.15 -8.19
CA GLU A 220 -3.37 8.15 -6.72
C GLU A 220 -3.29 6.76 -6.10
N GLY A 221 -4.05 5.80 -6.63
CA GLY A 221 -4.03 4.43 -6.16
C GLY A 221 -2.68 3.77 -6.44
N PHE A 222 -2.07 4.08 -7.59
CA PHE A 222 -0.75 3.57 -7.96
C PHE A 222 0.37 4.20 -7.14
N ALA A 223 0.31 5.51 -6.88
CA ALA A 223 1.27 6.19 -6.01
C ALA A 223 1.20 5.66 -4.57
N THR A 224 -0.01 5.55 -4.00
CA THR A 224 -0.20 4.94 -2.66
C THR A 224 0.24 3.48 -2.62
N PHE A 225 -0.04 2.68 -3.66
CA PHE A 225 0.48 1.30 -3.73
C PHE A 225 2.02 1.25 -3.76
N SER A 226 2.65 2.23 -4.41
CA SER A 226 4.11 2.31 -4.56
C SER A 226 4.81 2.65 -3.25
N GLU A 227 4.15 3.34 -2.31
CA GLU A 227 4.64 3.44 -0.92
C GLU A 227 4.85 2.03 -0.33
N GLY A 228 3.87 1.15 -0.53
CA GLY A 228 3.96 -0.26 -0.13
C GLY A 228 5.12 -0.99 -0.81
N VAL A 229 5.34 -0.76 -2.11
CA VAL A 229 6.47 -1.35 -2.84
C VAL A 229 7.81 -0.92 -2.23
N TYR A 230 7.97 0.35 -1.89
CA TYR A 230 9.16 0.85 -1.21
C TYR A 230 9.34 0.26 0.20
N ILE A 231 8.26 0.17 0.97
CA ILE A 231 8.24 -0.46 2.30
C ILE A 231 8.64 -1.93 2.20
N GLU A 232 8.10 -2.69 1.23
CA GLU A 232 8.43 -4.10 1.05
C GLU A 232 9.91 -4.29 0.70
N ALA A 233 10.45 -3.44 -0.17
CA ALA A 233 11.84 -3.52 -0.62
C ALA A 233 12.85 -3.18 0.50
N THR A 234 12.50 -2.27 1.40
CA THR A 234 13.42 -1.77 2.45
C THR A 234 13.21 -2.42 3.82
N SER A 235 11.98 -2.82 4.13
CA SER A 235 11.55 -3.30 5.46
C SER A 235 10.94 -4.69 5.44
N GLY A 236 10.80 -5.31 4.25
CA GLY A 236 10.36 -6.70 4.09
C GLY A 236 8.83 -6.89 4.13
N LYS A 237 8.42 -8.14 3.92
CA LYS A 237 7.01 -8.51 3.70
C LYS A 237 6.09 -8.19 4.87
N ASN A 238 6.55 -8.33 6.11
CA ASN A 238 5.71 -8.06 7.28
C ASN A 238 5.33 -6.58 7.36
N ALA A 239 6.27 -5.66 7.08
CA ALA A 239 6.01 -4.23 7.05
C ALA A 239 5.04 -3.87 5.90
N TYR A 240 5.19 -4.52 4.75
CA TYR A 240 4.24 -4.39 3.65
C TYR A 240 2.83 -4.86 4.03
N ASN A 241 2.71 -6.00 4.70
CA ASN A 241 1.41 -6.51 5.14
C ASN A 241 0.75 -5.52 6.13
N SER A 242 1.50 -4.99 7.11
CA SER A 242 0.98 -3.96 8.02
C SER A 242 0.54 -2.68 7.30
N PHE A 243 1.26 -2.28 6.25
CA PHE A 243 0.84 -1.17 5.39
C PHE A 243 -0.48 -1.49 4.67
N ILE A 244 -0.60 -2.68 4.06
CA ILE A 244 -1.82 -3.10 3.38
C ILE A 244 -3.00 -3.22 4.35
N ASP A 245 -2.81 -3.74 5.57
CA ASP A 245 -3.85 -3.82 6.60
C ASP A 245 -4.39 -2.41 6.93
N PHE A 246 -3.49 -1.44 7.06
CA PHE A 246 -3.86 -0.04 7.27
C PHE A 246 -4.68 0.51 6.09
N GLN A 247 -4.23 0.30 4.85
CA GLN A 247 -4.98 0.75 3.67
C GLN A 247 -6.33 0.03 3.52
N MET A 248 -6.41 -1.26 3.84
CA MET A 248 -7.67 -2.01 3.87
C MET A 248 -8.63 -1.42 4.91
N SER A 249 -8.16 -1.11 6.12
CA SER A 249 -9.00 -0.50 7.15
C SER A 249 -9.62 0.83 6.71
N ARG A 250 -8.85 1.65 5.99
CA ARG A 250 -9.32 2.92 5.41
C ARG A 250 -10.28 2.66 4.25
N SER A 251 -9.97 1.69 3.40
CA SER A 251 -10.81 1.30 2.25
C SER A 251 -12.20 0.86 2.70
N LYS A 252 -12.32 0.18 3.85
CA LYS A 252 -13.61 -0.22 4.43
C LYS A 252 -14.52 0.97 4.81
N THR A 253 -13.96 2.18 4.93
CA THR A 253 -14.74 3.41 5.21
C THR A 253 -15.26 4.10 3.95
N ALA A 254 -14.86 3.63 2.77
CA ALA A 254 -15.24 4.20 1.48
C ALA A 254 -16.76 4.16 1.26
N LYS A 255 -17.30 5.20 0.64
CA LYS A 255 -18.70 5.28 0.19
C LYS A 255 -18.75 5.60 -1.29
N GLY A 256 -19.40 4.73 -2.08
CA GLY A 256 -19.42 4.85 -3.54
C GLY A 256 -18.25 4.14 -4.23
N SER A 257 -18.19 4.28 -5.55
CA SER A 257 -17.19 3.68 -6.43
C SER A 257 -15.83 4.40 -6.39
N ILE A 258 -14.76 3.70 -6.76
CA ILE A 258 -13.45 4.32 -7.00
C ILE A 258 -13.53 5.25 -8.21
N TYR A 259 -14.24 4.82 -9.26
CA TYR A 259 -14.53 5.67 -10.40
C TYR A 259 -15.35 6.90 -9.98
N VAL A 260 -14.83 8.10 -10.23
CA VAL A 260 -15.44 9.34 -9.72
C VAL A 260 -16.64 9.73 -10.57
N GLN A 261 -17.81 9.81 -9.94
CA GLN A 261 -19.05 10.16 -10.62
C GLN A 261 -19.19 11.68 -10.85
N ASN A 262 -18.75 12.49 -9.88
CA ASN A 262 -18.86 13.95 -9.93
C ASN A 262 -17.48 14.63 -9.89
N ILE A 263 -16.91 14.88 -11.06
CA ILE A 263 -15.62 15.55 -11.21
C ILE A 263 -15.65 17.05 -10.87
N ASN A 264 -16.81 17.65 -10.59
CA ASN A 264 -16.87 19.02 -10.11
C ASN A 264 -16.61 19.12 -8.59
N SER A 265 -16.53 17.97 -7.89
CA SER A 265 -16.26 17.92 -6.46
C SER A 265 -14.82 17.46 -6.21
N VAL A 266 -13.97 18.41 -5.79
CA VAL A 266 -12.57 18.13 -5.42
C VAL A 266 -12.47 17.04 -4.35
N SER A 267 -13.37 17.02 -3.38
CA SER A 267 -13.39 15.96 -2.33
C SER A 267 -13.80 14.58 -2.86
N GLU A 268 -14.54 14.51 -3.96
CA GLU A 268 -14.88 13.24 -4.60
C GLU A 268 -13.72 12.73 -5.48
N ILE A 269 -12.99 13.63 -6.15
CA ILE A 269 -11.76 13.33 -6.90
C ILE A 269 -10.70 12.81 -5.91
N PHE A 270 -10.35 13.62 -4.91
CA PHE A 270 -9.32 13.32 -3.92
C PHE A 270 -9.92 12.74 -2.64
N ASN A 271 -10.63 11.63 -2.78
CA ASN A 271 -11.20 10.92 -1.65
C ASN A 271 -10.19 9.89 -1.10
N GLY A 272 -9.63 10.16 0.08
CA GLY A 272 -8.58 9.31 0.68
C GLY A 272 -8.97 7.84 0.91
N ALA A 273 -10.25 7.52 1.10
CA ALA A 273 -10.70 6.13 1.23
C ALA A 273 -10.85 5.44 -0.13
N ARG A 274 -11.26 6.17 -1.19
CA ARG A 274 -11.53 5.60 -2.52
C ARG A 274 -10.32 5.68 -3.45
N SER A 275 -9.95 6.88 -3.89
CA SER A 275 -8.97 7.09 -4.95
C SER A 275 -7.56 6.66 -4.53
N TYR A 276 -7.26 6.74 -3.23
CA TYR A 276 -5.97 6.38 -2.65
C TYR A 276 -5.99 4.97 -2.03
N SER A 277 -6.64 4.82 -0.87
CA SER A 277 -6.55 3.57 -0.09
C SER A 277 -7.15 2.39 -0.84
N LYS A 278 -8.39 2.51 -1.33
CA LYS A 278 -9.05 1.43 -2.08
C LYS A 278 -8.37 1.20 -3.42
N GLY A 279 -7.92 2.24 -4.11
CA GLY A 279 -7.12 2.13 -5.33
C GLY A 279 -5.84 1.29 -5.13
N ALA A 280 -5.09 1.56 -4.05
CA ALA A 280 -3.90 0.81 -3.70
C ALA A 280 -4.20 -0.65 -3.31
N VAL A 281 -5.29 -0.85 -2.56
CA VAL A 281 -5.75 -2.20 -2.18
C VAL A 281 -6.17 -2.99 -3.43
N VAL A 282 -6.86 -2.39 -4.41
CA VAL A 282 -7.20 -3.05 -5.67
C VAL A 282 -5.95 -3.52 -6.42
N LEU A 283 -4.87 -2.73 -6.46
CA LEU A 283 -3.60 -3.17 -7.05
C LEU A 283 -2.96 -4.32 -6.26
N HIS A 284 -3.07 -4.30 -4.93
CA HIS A 284 -2.66 -5.42 -4.10
C HIS A 284 -3.46 -6.71 -4.38
N MET A 285 -4.79 -6.62 -4.53
CA MET A 285 -5.61 -7.77 -4.88
C MET A 285 -5.26 -8.30 -6.28
N LEU A 286 -5.03 -7.41 -7.25
CA LEU A 286 -4.60 -7.79 -8.59
C LEU A 286 -3.23 -8.49 -8.57
N ARG A 287 -2.31 -8.04 -7.72
CA ARG A 287 -1.03 -8.73 -7.46
C ARG A 287 -1.26 -10.13 -6.88
N GLY A 288 -2.25 -10.30 -6.00
CA GLY A 288 -2.66 -11.62 -5.48
C GLY A 288 -3.22 -12.55 -6.56
N ILE A 289 -4.05 -12.03 -7.47
CA ILE A 289 -4.65 -12.79 -8.59
C ILE A 289 -3.58 -13.24 -9.59
N THR A 290 -2.70 -12.32 -9.98
CA THR A 290 -1.75 -12.53 -11.09
C THR A 290 -0.41 -13.11 -10.62
N GLY A 291 -0.09 -12.96 -9.34
CA GLY A 291 1.23 -13.24 -8.78
C GLY A 291 2.26 -12.16 -9.15
N ASP A 292 3.29 -12.03 -8.31
CA ASP A 292 4.30 -10.95 -8.40
C ASP A 292 4.92 -10.77 -9.79
N SER A 293 5.34 -11.86 -10.43
CA SER A 293 6.05 -11.78 -11.71
C SER A 293 5.18 -11.21 -12.82
N LEU A 294 3.92 -11.65 -12.92
CA LEU A 294 2.98 -11.13 -13.91
C LEU A 294 2.54 -9.71 -13.54
N PHE A 295 2.29 -9.44 -12.25
CA PHE A 295 1.88 -8.12 -11.78
C PHE A 295 2.88 -7.02 -12.17
N PHE A 296 4.15 -7.16 -11.81
CA PHE A 296 5.15 -6.13 -12.18
C PHE A 296 5.40 -6.08 -13.70
N ARG A 297 5.16 -7.20 -14.42
CA ARG A 297 5.18 -7.19 -15.89
C ARG A 297 3.99 -6.41 -16.47
N ILE A 298 2.79 -6.49 -15.87
CA ILE A 298 1.63 -5.68 -16.24
C ILE A 298 1.97 -4.20 -16.08
N LEU A 299 2.50 -3.79 -14.92
CA LEU A 299 2.87 -2.39 -14.68
C LEU A 299 3.89 -1.87 -15.71
N LYS A 300 4.93 -2.65 -15.99
CA LYS A 300 5.91 -2.30 -17.03
C LYS A 300 5.30 -2.20 -18.42
N ASN A 301 4.36 -3.08 -18.78
CA ASN A 301 3.71 -3.00 -20.10
C ASN A 301 2.72 -1.83 -20.16
N TYR A 302 2.02 -1.51 -19.08
CA TYR A 302 1.15 -0.34 -18.99
C TYR A 302 1.94 0.95 -19.23
N LEU A 303 3.09 1.09 -18.59
CA LEU A 303 3.95 2.27 -18.72
C LEU A 303 4.71 2.36 -20.06
N ASN A 304 4.73 1.31 -20.86
CA ASN A 304 5.42 1.26 -22.16
C ASN A 304 4.46 0.88 -23.31
N ASP A 305 3.15 0.93 -23.09
CA ASP A 305 2.18 0.77 -24.17
C ASP A 305 2.27 2.00 -25.08
N SER A 306 2.40 1.76 -26.39
CA SER A 306 2.65 2.82 -27.37
C SER A 306 1.52 3.84 -27.50
N GLU A 307 0.32 3.51 -27.04
CA GLU A 307 -0.83 4.42 -27.03
C GLU A 307 -0.90 5.25 -25.74
N LEU A 308 -0.16 4.86 -24.69
CA LEU A 308 -0.27 5.46 -23.36
C LEU A 308 1.01 6.15 -22.90
N GLU A 309 2.18 5.72 -23.40
CA GLU A 309 3.47 6.28 -23.02
C GLU A 309 3.56 7.79 -23.33
N TYR A 310 3.70 8.60 -22.26
CA TYR A 310 3.62 10.07 -22.29
C TYR A 310 2.26 10.65 -22.67
N ASP A 311 1.21 9.84 -22.72
CA ASP A 311 -0.17 10.21 -23.01
C ASP A 311 -1.07 9.92 -21.78
N VAL A 312 -2.36 9.69 -22.01
CA VAL A 312 -3.36 9.47 -20.98
C VAL A 312 -4.05 8.11 -21.07
N ALA A 313 -4.50 7.60 -19.92
CA ALA A 313 -5.13 6.30 -19.78
C ALA A 313 -6.53 6.37 -19.15
N THR A 314 -7.37 5.43 -19.57
CA THR A 314 -8.61 5.03 -18.90
C THR A 314 -8.39 3.76 -18.09
N THR A 315 -9.38 3.42 -17.26
CA THR A 315 -9.39 2.16 -16.53
C THR A 315 -9.43 0.97 -17.48
N GLU A 316 -10.14 1.10 -18.59
CA GLU A 316 -10.24 0.09 -19.65
C GLU A 316 -8.89 -0.16 -20.32
N ASP A 317 -8.05 0.87 -20.49
CA ASP A 317 -6.71 0.72 -21.06
C ASP A 317 -5.82 -0.13 -20.15
N PHE A 318 -5.82 0.17 -18.85
CA PHE A 318 -5.09 -0.63 -17.86
C PHE A 318 -5.64 -2.06 -17.77
N GLN A 319 -6.97 -2.24 -17.76
CA GLN A 319 -7.61 -3.54 -17.77
C GLN A 319 -7.18 -4.37 -19.00
N ARG A 320 -7.26 -3.81 -20.20
CA ARG A 320 -6.85 -4.47 -21.46
C ARG A 320 -5.42 -5.00 -21.37
N ILE A 321 -4.50 -4.20 -20.85
CA ILE A 321 -3.09 -4.58 -20.71
C ILE A 321 -2.92 -5.67 -19.64
N ALA A 322 -3.60 -5.53 -18.51
CA ALA A 322 -3.61 -6.53 -17.45
C ALA A 322 -4.09 -7.90 -17.97
N GLU A 323 -5.21 -7.95 -18.69
CA GLU A 323 -5.78 -9.16 -19.28
C GLU A 323 -4.88 -9.77 -20.36
N THR A 324 -4.25 -8.93 -21.19
CA THR A 324 -3.31 -9.39 -22.23
C THR A 324 -2.11 -10.11 -21.62
N ILE A 325 -1.58 -9.59 -20.50
CA ILE A 325 -0.40 -10.15 -19.84
C ILE A 325 -0.74 -11.32 -18.92
N TYR A 326 -1.91 -11.29 -18.27
CA TYR A 326 -2.42 -12.35 -17.41
C TYR A 326 -2.93 -13.55 -18.22
N GLY A 327 -3.47 -13.31 -19.41
CA GLY A 327 -3.97 -14.34 -20.33
C GLY A 327 -5.41 -14.79 -20.03
N SER A 328 -6.17 -14.02 -19.26
CA SER A 328 -7.58 -14.31 -18.92
C SER A 328 -8.32 -13.00 -18.65
N SER A 329 -9.65 -13.02 -18.81
CA SER A 329 -10.50 -11.87 -18.52
C SER A 329 -10.44 -11.53 -17.03
N LEU A 330 -10.41 -10.22 -16.76
CA LEU A 330 -10.48 -9.60 -15.45
C LEU A 330 -11.73 -8.69 -15.37
N ASP A 331 -12.69 -8.86 -16.28
CA ASP A 331 -13.92 -8.05 -16.34
C ASP A 331 -14.64 -8.03 -15.00
N TYR A 332 -14.82 -9.20 -14.39
CA TYR A 332 -15.45 -9.32 -13.07
C TYR A 332 -14.72 -8.44 -12.04
N PHE A 333 -13.39 -8.46 -12.05
CA PHE A 333 -12.57 -7.75 -11.09
C PHE A 333 -12.70 -6.23 -11.27
N PHE A 334 -12.54 -5.72 -12.49
CA PHE A 334 -12.61 -4.29 -12.74
C PHE A 334 -14.03 -3.73 -12.57
N GLN A 335 -15.05 -4.45 -13.05
CA GLN A 335 -16.44 -4.04 -12.87
C GLN A 335 -16.84 -3.95 -11.40
N GLU A 336 -16.41 -4.91 -10.58
CA GLU A 336 -16.82 -4.97 -9.18
C GLU A 336 -16.00 -4.03 -8.28
N TRP A 337 -14.69 -3.94 -8.50
CA TRP A 337 -13.80 -3.24 -7.58
C TRP A 337 -13.52 -1.79 -7.93
N ILE A 338 -13.64 -1.40 -9.21
CA ILE A 338 -13.49 -0.01 -9.65
C ILE A 338 -14.84 0.69 -9.76
N TYR A 339 -15.80 0.06 -10.46
CA TYR A 339 -17.12 0.63 -10.74
C TYR A 339 -18.16 0.29 -9.68
N GLY A 340 -17.99 -0.84 -8.98
CA GLY A 340 -18.79 -1.23 -7.83
C GLY A 340 -18.45 -0.50 -6.54
N GLU A 341 -19.21 -0.82 -5.51
CA GLU A 341 -19.17 -0.21 -4.18
C GLU A 341 -18.95 -1.28 -3.10
N ASN A 342 -18.48 -0.85 -1.92
CA ASN A 342 -18.26 -1.69 -0.75
C ASN A 342 -17.24 -2.82 -1.01
N TYR A 343 -17.38 -3.92 -0.25
CA TYR A 343 -16.52 -5.10 -0.22
C TYR A 343 -17.32 -6.30 0.34
N PRO A 344 -16.91 -7.56 0.11
CA PRO A 344 -17.65 -8.74 0.55
C PRO A 344 -17.57 -8.97 2.07
N HIS A 345 -18.68 -9.42 2.64
CA HIS A 345 -18.75 -10.02 3.97
C HIS A 345 -18.98 -11.51 3.81
N TYR A 346 -17.96 -12.32 4.07
CA TYR A 346 -18.00 -13.77 3.96
C TYR A 346 -18.46 -14.43 5.27
N ASN A 347 -19.32 -15.43 5.13
CA ASN A 347 -19.63 -16.43 6.14
C ASN A 347 -19.12 -17.77 5.62
N VAL A 348 -18.00 -18.22 6.15
CA VAL A 348 -17.27 -19.40 5.69
C VAL A 348 -17.52 -20.52 6.68
N LYS A 349 -18.08 -21.62 6.20
CA LYS A 349 -18.29 -22.82 7.01
C LYS A 349 -17.47 -23.96 6.44
N TRP A 350 -16.82 -24.71 7.30
CA TRP A 350 -16.06 -25.86 6.84
C TRP A 350 -16.16 -27.04 7.80
N ASP A 351 -15.98 -28.24 7.27
CA ASP A 351 -15.89 -29.48 8.02
C ASP A 351 -14.94 -30.44 7.27
N TYR A 352 -14.55 -31.53 7.91
CA TYR A 352 -13.79 -32.59 7.26
C TYR A 352 -14.20 -33.98 7.72
N THR A 353 -14.12 -34.94 6.81
CA THR A 353 -14.37 -36.36 7.10
C THR A 353 -13.19 -37.20 6.64
N GLU A 354 -12.69 -38.06 7.53
CA GLU A 354 -11.69 -39.07 7.17
C GLU A 354 -12.28 -40.08 6.17
N GLN A 355 -11.59 -40.30 5.06
CA GLN A 355 -11.98 -41.28 4.06
C GLN A 355 -11.22 -42.59 4.30
N ASN A 356 -10.11 -42.79 3.60
CA ASN A 356 -9.24 -43.94 3.76
C ASN A 356 -7.77 -43.51 3.61
N ASN A 357 -6.85 -44.29 4.19
CA ASN A 357 -5.40 -44.07 4.06
C ASN A 357 -4.94 -42.63 4.41
N ASN A 358 -5.46 -42.04 5.50
CA ASN A 358 -5.10 -40.69 5.95
C ASN A 358 -5.45 -39.57 4.92
N LEU A 359 -6.41 -39.84 4.04
CA LEU A 359 -7.02 -38.85 3.14
C LEU A 359 -8.29 -38.29 3.78
N TYR A 360 -8.42 -36.98 3.81
CA TYR A 360 -9.55 -36.27 4.39
C TYR A 360 -10.29 -35.48 3.31
N GLU A 361 -11.61 -35.66 3.23
CA GLU A 361 -12.49 -34.81 2.41
C GLU A 361 -12.79 -33.54 3.20
N ILE A 362 -12.59 -32.38 2.58
CA ILE A 362 -12.96 -31.07 3.11
C ILE A 362 -14.28 -30.66 2.47
N ASP A 363 -15.28 -30.37 3.30
CA ASP A 363 -16.53 -29.75 2.92
C ASP A 363 -16.47 -28.28 3.27
N LEU A 364 -16.48 -27.38 2.28
CA LEU A 364 -16.38 -25.94 2.48
C LEU A 364 -17.60 -25.26 1.86
N ASN A 365 -18.20 -24.30 2.56
CA ASN A 365 -19.24 -23.43 2.02
C ASN A 365 -18.84 -21.97 2.21
N ILE A 366 -18.75 -21.22 1.12
CA ILE A 366 -18.52 -19.78 1.13
C ILE A 366 -19.85 -19.10 0.83
N ASP A 367 -20.38 -18.33 1.78
CA ASP A 367 -21.59 -17.53 1.63
C ASP A 367 -21.27 -16.03 1.78
N GLN A 368 -21.79 -15.19 0.90
CA GLN A 368 -21.60 -13.74 0.91
C GLN A 368 -22.90 -13.03 1.28
N ALA A 369 -22.81 -12.07 2.20
CA ALA A 369 -23.93 -11.16 2.45
C ALA A 369 -24.28 -10.37 1.16
N ASP A 370 -25.57 -10.07 0.98
CA ASP A 370 -26.01 -9.23 -0.14
C ASP A 370 -25.33 -7.85 -0.08
N ASN A 371 -24.76 -7.43 -1.22
CA ASN A 371 -24.22 -6.09 -1.45
C ASN A 371 -25.05 -5.33 -2.51
N THR A 372 -24.86 -4.02 -2.61
CA THR A 372 -25.64 -3.17 -3.53
C THR A 372 -25.22 -3.36 -4.98
N PHE A 373 -23.94 -3.14 -5.29
CA PHE A 373 -23.35 -3.37 -6.60
C PHE A 373 -21.85 -3.64 -6.44
N PRO A 374 -21.35 -4.83 -6.82
CA PRO A 374 -22.13 -5.98 -7.27
C PRO A 374 -23.00 -6.57 -6.15
N ARG A 375 -23.89 -7.51 -6.48
CA ARG A 375 -24.68 -8.20 -5.45
C ARG A 375 -23.83 -9.08 -4.54
N PHE A 376 -22.80 -9.70 -5.11
CA PHE A 376 -21.73 -10.44 -4.45
C PHE A 376 -20.47 -10.30 -5.31
N PHE A 377 -19.29 -10.55 -4.77
CA PHE A 377 -18.03 -10.39 -5.48
C PHE A 377 -17.55 -11.72 -6.04
N ILE A 378 -17.09 -11.71 -7.29
CA ILE A 378 -16.41 -12.85 -7.89
C ILE A 378 -14.92 -12.74 -7.57
N MET A 379 -14.35 -13.74 -6.91
CA MET A 379 -12.92 -13.72 -6.55
C MET A 379 -12.29 -15.11 -6.50
N PRO A 380 -11.03 -15.26 -6.95
CA PRO A 380 -10.21 -16.39 -6.54
C PRO A 380 -9.82 -16.22 -5.07
N VAL A 381 -10.27 -17.15 -4.23
CA VAL A 381 -10.02 -17.19 -2.79
C VAL A 381 -8.97 -18.24 -2.48
N GLN A 382 -7.93 -17.86 -1.75
CA GLN A 382 -6.94 -18.80 -1.24
C GLN A 382 -7.39 -19.37 0.11
N ILE A 383 -7.34 -20.68 0.26
CA ILE A 383 -7.57 -21.40 1.51
C ILE A 383 -6.29 -22.13 1.88
N LYS A 384 -5.79 -21.94 3.09
CA LYS A 384 -4.72 -22.74 3.65
C LYS A 384 -5.30 -23.78 4.61
N ILE A 385 -5.00 -25.04 4.34
CA ILE A 385 -5.24 -26.14 5.28
C ILE A 385 -3.88 -26.64 5.76
N SER A 386 -3.63 -26.57 7.05
CA SER A 386 -2.52 -27.32 7.67
C SER A 386 -3.02 -28.69 8.06
N THR A 387 -2.19 -29.70 7.82
CA THR A 387 -2.48 -31.07 8.24
C THR A 387 -1.34 -31.62 9.10
N THR A 388 -1.55 -32.81 9.66
CA THR A 388 -0.49 -33.56 10.35
C THR A 388 0.69 -33.96 9.45
N ILE A 389 0.59 -33.77 8.13
CA ILE A 389 1.65 -34.05 7.16
C ILE A 389 2.25 -32.74 6.62
N THR A 390 1.43 -31.87 6.05
CA THR A 390 1.91 -30.69 5.32
C THR A 390 0.86 -29.58 5.24
N ASP A 391 1.34 -28.38 4.94
CA ASP A 391 0.50 -27.24 4.62
C ASP A 391 0.13 -27.26 3.14
N THR A 392 -1.15 -27.09 2.83
CA THR A 392 -1.65 -26.98 1.46
C THR A 392 -2.37 -25.64 1.28
N ILE A 393 -2.05 -24.91 0.20
CA ILE A 393 -2.82 -23.74 -0.24
C ILE A 393 -3.57 -24.11 -1.51
N ILE A 394 -4.88 -23.88 -1.51
CA ILE A 394 -5.78 -24.15 -2.63
C ILE A 394 -6.44 -22.84 -3.02
N THR A 395 -6.50 -22.56 -4.32
CA THR A 395 -7.25 -21.41 -4.86
C THR A 395 -8.58 -21.90 -5.40
N LEU A 396 -9.67 -21.39 -4.83
CA LEU A 396 -11.04 -21.70 -5.21
C LEU A 396 -11.66 -20.46 -5.84
N PHE A 397 -12.35 -20.62 -6.97
CA PHE A 397 -13.01 -19.50 -7.63
C PHE A 397 -14.43 -19.35 -7.07
N ASN A 398 -14.65 -18.34 -6.22
CA ASN A 398 -15.97 -18.04 -5.69
C ASN A 398 -16.74 -17.13 -6.67
N ASP A 399 -17.67 -17.72 -7.41
CA ASP A 399 -18.46 -17.07 -8.47
C ASP A 399 -19.98 -17.15 -8.23
N GLN A 400 -20.39 -17.63 -7.06
CA GLN A 400 -21.77 -17.63 -6.60
C GLN A 400 -21.84 -17.04 -5.19
N GLN A 401 -22.96 -16.36 -4.89
CA GLN A 401 -23.20 -15.78 -3.57
C GLN A 401 -23.05 -16.81 -2.44
N ASN A 402 -23.62 -18.01 -2.63
CA ASN A 402 -23.50 -19.14 -1.71
C ASN A 402 -23.01 -20.34 -2.50
N GLN A 403 -21.78 -20.78 -2.22
CA GLN A 403 -21.08 -21.76 -3.04
C GLN A 403 -20.43 -22.86 -2.19
N PRO A 404 -20.89 -24.12 -2.35
CA PRO A 404 -20.22 -25.26 -1.76
C PRO A 404 -19.01 -25.70 -2.61
N PHE A 405 -17.95 -26.12 -1.94
CA PHE A 405 -16.75 -26.72 -2.49
C PHE A 405 -16.44 -28.03 -1.76
N LYS A 406 -15.88 -28.98 -2.50
CA LYS A 406 -15.33 -30.23 -1.95
C LYS A 406 -13.95 -30.48 -2.54
N PHE A 407 -13.00 -30.83 -1.70
CA PHE A 407 -11.64 -31.21 -2.12
C PHE A 407 -11.00 -32.13 -1.07
N TYR A 408 -9.83 -32.68 -1.39
CA TYR A 408 -9.15 -33.65 -0.52
C TYR A 408 -7.79 -33.12 -0.07
N VAL A 409 -7.40 -33.48 1.16
CA VAL A 409 -6.07 -33.23 1.72
C VAL A 409 -5.50 -34.51 2.34
N GLU A 410 -4.18 -34.64 2.35
CA GLU A 410 -3.48 -35.73 3.04
C GLU A 410 -3.10 -35.30 4.47
N GLY A 411 -3.34 -36.17 5.44
CA GLY A 411 -3.16 -35.88 6.85
C GLY A 411 -4.40 -35.25 7.47
N LYS A 412 -4.59 -35.50 8.77
CA LYS A 412 -5.70 -34.94 9.53
C LYS A 412 -5.55 -33.40 9.55
N PRO A 413 -6.59 -32.63 9.19
CA PRO A 413 -6.57 -31.17 9.32
C PRO A 413 -6.30 -30.74 10.75
N THR A 414 -5.39 -29.77 10.90
CA THR A 414 -4.98 -29.17 12.18
C THR A 414 -5.23 -27.67 12.23
N ASN A 415 -5.39 -27.00 11.08
CA ASN A 415 -5.70 -25.58 11.01
C ASN A 415 -6.32 -25.22 9.64
N PHE A 416 -7.18 -24.20 9.64
CA PHE A 416 -7.85 -23.64 8.47
C PHE A 416 -7.65 -22.12 8.47
N ILE A 417 -7.14 -21.56 7.37
CA ILE A 417 -7.02 -20.11 7.19
C ILE A 417 -7.66 -19.71 5.87
N PHE A 418 -8.65 -18.83 5.94
CA PHE A 418 -9.23 -18.14 4.80
C PHE A 418 -8.37 -16.94 4.42
N ASP A 419 -8.05 -16.81 3.12
CA ASP A 419 -7.19 -15.76 2.58
C ASP A 419 -5.89 -15.56 3.38
N PRO A 420 -5.02 -16.59 3.45
CA PRO A 420 -3.86 -16.64 4.36
C PRO A 420 -2.82 -15.55 4.11
N ASN A 421 -2.87 -14.89 2.95
CA ASN A 421 -1.95 -13.82 2.55
C ASN A 421 -2.62 -12.43 2.58
N ASN A 422 -3.87 -12.35 3.06
CA ASN A 422 -4.69 -11.15 3.12
C ASN A 422 -4.77 -10.41 1.77
N TYR A 423 -5.00 -11.15 0.68
CA TYR A 423 -5.07 -10.58 -0.66
C TYR A 423 -6.40 -9.89 -0.95
N ILE A 424 -7.47 -10.19 -0.23
CA ILE A 424 -8.83 -9.75 -0.57
C ILE A 424 -9.28 -8.71 0.44
N LEU A 425 -9.75 -7.54 -0.01
CA LEU A 425 -10.46 -6.61 0.85
C LEU A 425 -11.78 -7.25 1.29
N ASN A 426 -11.87 -7.75 2.53
CA ASN A 426 -13.06 -8.44 3.00
C ASN A 426 -13.27 -8.30 4.52
N ASP A 427 -14.46 -8.68 4.98
CA ASP A 427 -14.65 -9.18 6.34
C ASP A 427 -15.06 -10.66 6.23
N ALA A 428 -14.38 -11.55 6.95
CA ALA A 428 -14.72 -12.98 6.97
C ALA A 428 -15.04 -13.44 8.38
N PHE A 429 -16.18 -14.10 8.53
CA PHE A 429 -16.54 -14.90 9.70
C PHE A 429 -16.33 -16.38 9.36
N ILE A 430 -15.52 -17.07 10.15
CA ILE A 430 -15.22 -18.49 9.97
C ILE A 430 -15.94 -19.30 11.05
N ASP A 431 -16.89 -20.14 10.63
CA ASP A 431 -17.57 -21.15 11.45
C ASP A 431 -16.71 -22.42 11.42
N ASP A 432 -15.84 -22.56 12.42
CA ASP A 432 -14.97 -23.73 12.61
C ASP A 432 -15.56 -24.66 13.69
N PRO A 433 -16.21 -25.77 13.30
CA PRO A 433 -16.82 -26.69 14.25
C PRO A 433 -15.78 -27.51 15.04
N HIS A 434 -14.52 -27.48 14.63
CA HIS A 434 -13.42 -28.20 15.29
C HIS A 434 -12.60 -27.32 16.23
N ASP A 435 -12.91 -26.02 16.28
CA ASP A 435 -12.18 -25.00 17.04
C ASP A 435 -10.66 -25.10 16.81
N LEU A 436 -10.25 -25.29 15.55
CA LEU A 436 -8.84 -25.36 15.15
C LEU A 436 -8.19 -23.98 15.07
N THR A 437 -8.81 -22.98 15.72
CA THR A 437 -8.32 -21.61 15.74
C THR A 437 -6.98 -21.56 16.45
N ILE A 438 -5.96 -21.07 15.75
CA ILE A 438 -4.62 -20.91 16.32
C ILE A 438 -4.70 -19.84 17.42
N PRO A 439 -4.29 -20.16 18.66
CA PRO A 439 -4.20 -19.17 19.71
C PRO A 439 -3.24 -18.04 19.30
N GLU A 440 -3.65 -16.78 19.43
CA GLU A 440 -2.77 -15.64 19.09
C GLU A 440 -1.55 -15.54 20.03
N ASN A 441 -1.65 -16.12 21.22
CA ASN A 441 -0.64 -16.03 22.27
C ASN A 441 -0.40 -17.39 22.93
N PHE A 442 0.80 -17.57 23.47
CA PHE A 442 1.02 -18.63 24.46
C PHE A 442 0.19 -18.28 25.70
N ASN A 443 -0.53 -19.27 26.25
CA ASN A 443 -1.34 -19.10 27.45
C ASN A 443 -1.30 -20.35 28.32
N LEU A 444 -1.37 -20.17 29.64
CA LEU A 444 -1.48 -21.25 30.61
C LEU A 444 -2.73 -21.00 31.45
N GLU A 445 -3.69 -21.91 31.39
CA GLU A 445 -4.95 -21.77 32.11
C GLU A 445 -4.86 -22.19 33.57
N GLN A 446 -5.89 -21.87 34.34
CA GLN A 446 -6.04 -22.38 35.69
C GLN A 446 -6.56 -23.82 35.66
N ASN A 447 -5.78 -24.77 36.19
CA ASN A 447 -6.13 -26.18 36.29
C ASN A 447 -7.53 -26.39 36.90
N TYR A 448 -8.25 -27.40 36.40
CA TYR A 448 -9.58 -27.74 36.85
C TYR A 448 -9.72 -29.25 37.12
N PRO A 449 -10.29 -29.67 38.26
CA PRO A 449 -10.72 -28.82 39.38
C PRO A 449 -9.54 -28.21 40.16
N ASN A 450 -9.78 -27.11 40.90
CA ASN A 450 -8.84 -26.54 41.86
C ASN A 450 -9.61 -25.83 43.01
N PRO A 451 -9.55 -26.31 44.26
CA PRO A 451 -8.79 -27.46 44.74
C PRO A 451 -9.21 -28.79 44.11
N PHE A 452 -8.31 -29.78 44.11
CA PHE A 452 -8.57 -31.11 43.55
C PHE A 452 -8.13 -32.22 44.50
N ASN A 453 -8.67 -33.43 44.28
CA ASN A 453 -8.27 -34.66 44.97
C ASN A 453 -7.74 -35.66 43.94
N ASN A 454 -6.52 -36.16 44.16
CA ASN A 454 -5.76 -37.07 43.32
C ASN A 454 -5.38 -36.57 41.92
N SER A 455 -6.30 -36.03 41.11
CA SER A 455 -5.98 -35.60 39.73
C SER A 455 -6.64 -34.29 39.33
N THR A 456 -6.02 -33.57 38.40
CA THR A 456 -6.54 -32.34 37.79
C THR A 456 -6.09 -32.23 36.33
N THR A 457 -6.79 -31.43 35.52
CA THR A 457 -6.41 -31.15 34.13
C THR A 457 -5.81 -29.75 34.04
N ILE A 458 -4.70 -29.63 33.32
CA ILE A 458 -4.04 -28.36 32.99
C ILE A 458 -4.18 -28.13 31.49
N ILE A 459 -4.74 -26.97 31.12
CA ILE A 459 -4.92 -26.56 29.73
C ILE A 459 -3.88 -25.48 29.40
N PHE A 460 -3.27 -25.56 28.23
CA PHE A 460 -2.39 -24.52 27.72
C PHE A 460 -2.54 -24.34 26.21
N GLN A 461 -2.15 -23.16 25.73
CA GLN A 461 -2.22 -22.78 24.32
C GLN A 461 -0.82 -22.45 23.80
N ALA A 462 -0.51 -22.92 22.58
CA ALA A 462 0.69 -22.60 21.85
C ALA A 462 0.34 -21.78 20.59
N LYS A 463 0.99 -20.64 20.40
CA LYS A 463 0.72 -19.77 19.22
C LYS A 463 1.47 -20.16 17.96
N ASN A 464 2.54 -20.95 18.10
CA ASN A 464 3.40 -21.42 17.02
C ASN A 464 4.08 -22.70 17.47
N ARG A 465 4.67 -23.44 16.52
CA ARG A 465 5.45 -24.64 16.83
C ARG A 465 6.61 -24.27 17.77
N GLU A 466 6.63 -24.88 18.94
CA GLU A 466 7.58 -24.59 20.03
C GLU A 466 7.68 -25.78 20.97
N ARG A 467 8.81 -25.91 21.66
CA ARG A 467 8.94 -26.92 22.73
C ARG A 467 8.30 -26.41 24.01
N VAL A 468 7.26 -27.09 24.48
CA VAL A 468 6.56 -26.76 25.71
C VAL A 468 6.97 -27.70 26.83
N ILE A 469 7.33 -27.12 27.99
CA ILE A 469 7.64 -27.87 29.22
C ILE A 469 6.72 -27.40 30.35
N LEU A 470 5.96 -28.32 30.93
CA LEU A 470 5.18 -28.09 32.16
C LEU A 470 5.84 -28.78 33.34
N LYS A 471 6.16 -27.99 34.36
CA LYS A 471 6.79 -28.46 35.60
C LYS A 471 5.95 -28.08 36.81
N VAL A 472 5.95 -28.93 37.83
CA VAL A 472 5.30 -28.71 39.12
C VAL A 472 6.36 -28.46 40.19
N PHE A 473 6.10 -27.50 41.07
CA PHE A 473 6.98 -27.05 42.14
C PHE A 473 6.26 -27.04 43.49
N ASP A 474 6.99 -27.32 44.57
CA ASP A 474 6.51 -27.11 45.94
C ASP A 474 6.55 -25.62 46.35
N VAL A 475 6.08 -25.32 47.57
CA VAL A 475 6.08 -23.94 48.11
C VAL A 475 7.47 -23.35 48.36
N LEU A 476 8.52 -24.19 48.39
CA LEU A 476 9.91 -23.76 48.53
C LEU A 476 10.58 -23.53 47.16
N GLY A 477 9.87 -23.82 46.07
CA GLY A 477 10.37 -23.68 44.70
C GLY A 477 11.17 -24.88 44.20
N ASN A 478 11.15 -26.02 44.91
CA ASN A 478 11.78 -27.24 44.41
C ASN A 478 10.91 -27.83 43.31
N GLU A 479 11.54 -28.26 42.21
CA GLU A 479 10.87 -29.03 41.15
C GLU A 479 10.52 -30.42 41.69
N VAL A 480 9.23 -30.77 41.64
CA VAL A 480 8.71 -32.03 42.17
C VAL A 480 8.11 -32.93 41.08
N ALA A 481 7.82 -32.40 39.89
CA ALA A 481 7.46 -33.19 38.71
C ALA A 481 7.68 -32.40 37.40
N VAL A 482 7.90 -33.14 36.30
CA VAL A 482 7.72 -32.67 34.93
C VAL A 482 6.55 -33.45 34.35
N ILE A 483 5.48 -32.74 33.97
CA ILE A 483 4.21 -33.36 33.57
C ILE A 483 3.95 -33.28 32.07
N PHE A 484 4.71 -32.43 31.35
CA PHE A 484 4.70 -32.32 29.90
C PHE A 484 6.06 -31.82 29.41
N ASN A 485 6.60 -32.39 28.34
CA ASN A 485 7.87 -31.96 27.73
C ASN A 485 7.99 -32.44 26.28
N GLU A 486 7.27 -31.79 25.37
CA GLU A 486 7.20 -32.16 23.96
C GLU A 486 7.29 -30.93 23.05
N GLU A 487 7.66 -31.14 21.79
CA GLU A 487 7.39 -30.15 20.74
C GLU A 487 5.93 -30.24 20.34
N VAL A 488 5.27 -29.09 20.30
CA VAL A 488 3.87 -28.98 19.95
C VAL A 488 3.71 -27.95 18.84
N ASP A 489 2.78 -28.17 17.92
CA ASP A 489 2.37 -27.17 16.94
C ASP A 489 1.45 -26.12 17.59
N ALA A 490 1.05 -25.10 16.84
CA ALA A 490 0.09 -24.12 17.34
C ALA A 490 -1.27 -24.80 17.63
N GLY A 491 -1.88 -24.49 18.77
CA GLY A 491 -3.14 -25.09 19.21
C GLY A 491 -3.31 -25.12 20.72
N GLU A 492 -4.43 -25.70 21.17
CA GLU A 492 -4.75 -25.93 22.58
C GLU A 492 -4.45 -27.38 22.98
N TYR A 493 -3.92 -27.57 24.19
CA TYR A 493 -3.45 -28.84 24.71
C TYR A 493 -3.94 -29.06 26.14
N GLU A 494 -4.40 -30.28 26.43
CA GLU A 494 -4.80 -30.73 27.76
C GLU A 494 -3.80 -31.74 28.33
N VAL A 495 -3.38 -31.53 29.58
CA VAL A 495 -2.45 -32.41 30.30
C VAL A 495 -3.07 -32.82 31.63
N ALA A 496 -3.27 -34.12 31.81
CA ALA A 496 -3.70 -34.67 33.09
C ALA A 496 -2.52 -34.73 34.07
N PHE A 497 -2.71 -34.22 35.29
CA PHE A 497 -1.74 -34.34 36.38
C PHE A 497 -2.29 -35.27 37.48
N ASP A 498 -1.63 -36.41 37.67
CA ASP A 498 -1.86 -37.31 38.80
C ASP A 498 -0.94 -36.93 39.97
N ALA A 499 -1.54 -36.44 41.05
CA ALA A 499 -0.90 -36.01 42.27
C ALA A 499 -1.08 -37.02 43.43
N SER A 500 -1.47 -38.26 43.17
CA SER A 500 -1.66 -39.30 44.19
C SER A 500 -0.41 -39.53 45.07
N GLY A 501 0.79 -39.35 44.53
CA GLY A 501 2.07 -39.42 45.25
C GLY A 501 2.42 -38.22 46.12
N PHE A 502 1.65 -37.14 46.08
CA PHE A 502 1.98 -35.84 46.71
C PHE A 502 1.19 -35.62 48.02
N GLY A 503 1.70 -34.80 48.94
CA GLY A 503 0.99 -34.46 50.19
C GLY A 503 -0.06 -33.38 49.96
N SER A 504 -1.13 -33.34 50.77
CA SER A 504 -2.09 -32.22 50.70
C SER A 504 -1.38 -30.88 50.93
N GLY A 505 -1.67 -29.88 50.11
CA GLY A 505 -0.98 -28.61 50.17
C GLY A 505 -1.09 -27.76 48.92
N ILE A 506 -0.34 -26.66 48.92
CA ILE A 506 -0.23 -25.75 47.79
C ILE A 506 1.00 -26.14 46.97
N TYR A 507 0.83 -26.18 45.66
CA TYR A 507 1.91 -26.35 44.69
C TYR A 507 1.75 -25.30 43.59
N PHE A 508 2.77 -25.19 42.74
CA PHE A 508 2.76 -24.31 41.57
C PHE A 508 3.10 -25.12 40.34
N TYR A 509 2.43 -24.85 39.22
CA TYR A 509 2.84 -25.39 37.92
C TYR A 509 3.22 -24.23 37.01
N ARG A 510 4.24 -24.47 36.20
CA ARG A 510 4.83 -23.46 35.32
C ARG A 510 5.04 -24.04 33.93
N MET A 511 4.64 -23.26 32.95
CA MET A 511 4.86 -23.50 31.53
C MET A 511 6.10 -22.72 31.08
N TYR A 512 6.91 -23.36 30.24
CA TYR A 512 8.02 -22.77 29.51
C TYR A 512 7.81 -23.06 28.02
N ALA A 513 7.84 -22.01 27.18
CA ALA A 513 7.72 -22.11 25.72
C ALA A 513 8.51 -20.95 25.08
N GLY A 514 9.72 -21.22 24.57
CA GLY A 514 10.65 -20.17 24.16
C GLY A 514 10.90 -19.16 25.29
N ASP A 515 10.64 -17.87 25.04
CA ASP A 515 10.73 -16.79 26.03
C ASP A 515 9.49 -16.66 26.94
N PHE A 516 8.41 -17.38 26.64
CA PHE A 516 7.18 -17.34 27.43
C PHE A 516 7.30 -18.21 28.68
N ILE A 517 7.05 -17.59 29.85
CA ILE A 517 6.99 -18.28 31.14
C ILE A 517 5.75 -17.82 31.89
N ASN A 518 4.88 -18.75 32.28
CA ASN A 518 3.70 -18.47 33.09
C ASN A 518 3.58 -19.48 34.24
N THR A 519 3.17 -19.01 35.43
CA THR A 519 3.05 -19.85 36.64
C THR A 519 1.66 -19.70 37.24
N LYS A 520 1.07 -20.81 37.66
CA LYS A 520 -0.24 -20.87 38.32
C LYS A 520 -0.18 -21.73 39.57
N LYS A 521 -1.15 -21.54 40.46
CA LYS A 521 -1.24 -22.23 41.75
C LYS A 521 -2.22 -23.40 41.67
N LEU A 522 -1.84 -24.55 42.21
CA LEU A 522 -2.71 -25.72 42.37
C LEU A 522 -2.82 -26.09 43.86
N VAL A 523 -4.02 -26.47 44.31
CA VAL A 523 -4.32 -26.82 45.71
C VAL A 523 -4.79 -28.26 45.77
N LEU A 524 -3.95 -29.14 46.32
CA LEU A 524 -4.24 -30.56 46.50
C LEU A 524 -4.89 -30.78 47.87
N LEU A 525 -6.09 -31.36 47.88
CA LEU A 525 -6.83 -31.77 49.08
C LEU A 525 -7.08 -33.28 48.99
N LYS A 526 -6.39 -34.06 49.82
CA LYS A 526 -6.67 -35.49 50.00
C LYS A 526 -7.82 -35.75 50.95
#